data_AF-A2G056-F1
#
_entry.id   AF-A2G056-F1
#
_cell.length_a   1.000
_cell.length_b   1.000
_cell.length_c   1.000
_cell.angle_alpha   90.00
_cell.angle_beta   90.00
_cell.angle_gamma   90.00
#
_symmetry.space_group_name_H-M   'P 1'
#
loop_
_entity.id
_entity.type
_entity.pdbx_description
1 polymer ?
#
loop_
_entity_poly.entity_id
_entity_poly.type
_entity_poly.pdbx_seq_one_letter_code
_entity_poly.pdbx_strand_id
1 'polypeptide(L)'
;MEAGNIADVLKSLMGTIGKPIGSNEYPKYHMDYQIASEMNFLNIHYPGISQERMRAFEIGNKADNAYLSGNTKDATEMCWKAISLDGNAWDAYRVLVRSLETYIGDDHLTMIMAGRELVRVEREIFKDILTMDNKDFYKYSMGRPYIRLLSNISSFSFDGKYNDVHVKAYEENLRINRYDNTEVRSPLLMAYLNCAIVNKYHLKNYGIWPERTENHINAMFKTPLLPDMREGCWGDNYKNDTLYTWYQIIFKYMNKDPSWVNLVKREDKQNPKLLKALLSEEEFEGDIIDPMNKNPKLLKALLSEEEFEAVQVENTLLSPVIYRVPNFMGDLFKAVRNKPIYNRAQKDIAALLYGMEEIQPNWKAKAEKALNEARELMRNRQFMKAIEKLSDAKKYYNRSIYPSMHIENSGIPFAIFSNRAQSAFQVGRFDLARFDARMALYLNPKIPHIYKILPLIAEKYYCPKSKEFLAQIANEATQEHIDEEWKELSMKAIGRLGMKALIGERVGFSAKLIEAETKRGFEDMFEPISFKPKEFELLPWLTENDIEQGVI
;
A
#
# COMPACT_ATOMS: atom_id res chain seq x y z
N MET A 1 -15.67 -46.98 17.75
CA MET A 1 -15.62 -45.51 17.87
C MET A 1 -16.98 -45.01 17.44
N GLU A 2 -17.85 -44.72 18.41
CA GLU A 2 -19.19 -44.20 18.14
C GLU A 2 -19.07 -42.80 17.53
N ALA A 3 -19.89 -42.53 16.53
CA ALA A 3 -19.99 -41.22 15.89
C ALA A 3 -20.51 -40.21 16.93
N GLY A 4 -19.58 -39.54 17.60
CA GLY A 4 -19.87 -38.44 18.51
C GLY A 4 -20.68 -37.39 17.77
N ASN A 5 -21.85 -37.09 18.30
CA ASN A 5 -22.79 -36.10 17.79
C ASN A 5 -22.07 -34.77 17.55
N ILE A 6 -21.92 -34.38 16.28
CA ILE A 6 -21.30 -33.12 15.85
C ILE A 6 -21.92 -31.92 16.59
N ALA A 7 -23.20 -32.01 16.96
CA ALA A 7 -23.88 -30.98 17.73
C ALA A 7 -23.31 -30.79 19.14
N ASP A 8 -22.79 -31.85 19.77
CA ASP A 8 -22.22 -31.78 21.12
C ASP A 8 -20.78 -31.26 21.09
N VAL A 9 -20.03 -31.55 20.01
CA VAL A 9 -18.73 -30.90 19.74
C VAL A 9 -18.91 -29.41 19.45
N LEU A 10 -19.92 -29.05 18.65
CA LEU A 10 -20.27 -27.66 18.39
C LEU A 10 -20.78 -26.94 19.63
N LYS A 11 -21.58 -27.59 20.49
CA LYS A 11 -22.01 -27.03 21.79
C LYS A 11 -20.86 -26.85 22.77
N SER A 12 -19.90 -27.78 22.79
CA SER A 12 -18.67 -27.66 23.57
C SER A 12 -17.82 -26.48 23.09
N LEU A 13 -17.66 -26.33 21.78
CA LEU A 13 -16.97 -25.19 21.16
C LEU A 13 -17.71 -23.87 21.42
N MET A 14 -19.03 -23.84 21.26
CA MET A 14 -19.85 -22.65 21.50
C MET A 14 -19.99 -22.28 22.98
N GLY A 15 -19.97 -23.26 23.88
CA GLY A 15 -19.97 -23.04 25.33
C GLY A 15 -18.64 -22.52 25.87
N THR A 16 -17.54 -22.66 25.10
CA THR A 16 -16.24 -22.04 25.38
C THR A 16 -16.07 -20.68 24.68
N ILE A 17 -16.95 -20.31 23.75
CA ILE A 17 -17.02 -18.95 23.23
C ILE A 17 -17.69 -18.10 24.31
N GLY A 18 -16.87 -17.44 25.13
CA GLY A 18 -17.32 -16.43 26.08
C GLY A 18 -18.15 -15.33 25.40
N LYS A 19 -18.76 -14.45 26.22
CA LYS A 19 -19.48 -13.24 25.75
C LYS A 19 -18.79 -12.64 24.51
N PRO A 20 -19.55 -12.17 23.50
CA PRO A 20 -18.97 -11.65 22.26
C PRO A 20 -17.80 -10.71 22.60
N ILE A 21 -16.62 -11.10 22.15
CA ILE A 21 -15.38 -10.37 22.40
C ILE A 21 -15.45 -9.12 21.52
N GLY A 22 -15.79 -7.98 22.12
CA GLY A 22 -15.90 -6.70 21.41
C GLY A 22 -16.79 -5.67 22.13
N SER A 23 -16.61 -4.39 21.81
CA SER A 23 -17.35 -3.26 22.40
C SER A 23 -18.68 -2.97 21.69
N ASN A 24 -18.95 -3.63 20.56
CA ASN A 24 -20.10 -3.39 19.68
C ASN A 24 -20.23 -1.93 19.21
N GLU A 25 -19.12 -1.19 19.20
CA GLU A 25 -19.11 0.18 18.72
C GLU A 25 -19.16 0.24 17.21
N TYR A 26 -19.79 1.29 16.68
CA TYR A 26 -20.03 1.45 15.24
C TYR A 26 -20.71 0.22 14.64
N PRO A 27 -21.90 -0.20 15.14
CA PRO A 27 -22.55 -1.46 14.74
C PRO A 27 -22.95 -1.50 13.25
N LYS A 28 -23.00 -0.33 12.59
CA LYS A 28 -23.22 -0.21 11.14
C LYS A 28 -22.05 -0.69 10.28
N TYR A 29 -20.85 -0.82 10.84
CA TYR A 29 -19.68 -1.35 10.16
C TYR A 29 -19.34 -2.70 10.79
N HIS A 30 -19.52 -3.77 10.02
CA HIS A 30 -19.16 -5.11 10.45
C HIS A 30 -17.63 -5.28 10.42
N MET A 31 -17.08 -6.25 11.15
CA MET A 31 -15.70 -6.69 10.92
C MET A 31 -15.70 -7.84 9.91
N ASP A 32 -14.66 -7.93 9.10
CA ASP A 32 -14.43 -9.12 8.28
C ASP A 32 -14.27 -10.35 9.19
N TYR A 33 -14.79 -11.50 8.77
CA TYR A 33 -14.76 -12.74 9.54
C TYR A 33 -13.32 -13.21 9.85
N GLN A 34 -12.34 -12.96 8.98
CA GLN A 34 -10.92 -13.23 9.24
C GLN A 34 -10.42 -12.36 10.38
N ILE A 35 -10.77 -11.07 10.37
CA ILE A 35 -10.40 -10.13 11.42
C ILE A 35 -11.08 -10.49 12.74
N ALA A 36 -12.35 -10.89 12.71
CA ALA A 36 -13.04 -11.41 13.89
C ALA A 36 -12.33 -12.65 14.45
N SER A 37 -11.85 -13.55 13.58
CA SER A 37 -11.02 -14.68 14.00
C SER A 37 -9.66 -14.24 14.55
N GLU A 38 -9.03 -13.21 13.97
CA GLU A 38 -7.77 -12.63 14.46
C GLU A 38 -7.90 -12.10 15.88
N MET A 39 -9.02 -11.44 16.18
CA MET A 39 -9.33 -10.94 17.51
C MET A 39 -9.35 -12.08 18.54
N ASN A 40 -9.93 -13.23 18.19
CA ASN A 40 -9.90 -14.42 19.05
C ASN A 40 -8.47 -14.93 19.27
N PHE A 41 -7.66 -15.00 18.20
CA PHE A 41 -6.26 -15.41 18.31
C PHE A 41 -5.40 -14.41 19.08
N LEU A 42 -5.73 -13.12 19.04
CA LEU A 42 -4.97 -12.09 19.76
C LEU A 42 -5.00 -12.35 21.27
N ASN A 43 -6.15 -12.74 21.82
CA ASN A 43 -6.29 -13.10 23.23
C ASN A 43 -5.53 -14.39 23.60
N ILE A 44 -5.40 -15.33 22.64
CA ILE A 44 -4.64 -16.58 22.83
C ILE A 44 -3.13 -16.31 22.79
N HIS A 45 -2.67 -15.56 21.79
CA HIS A 45 -1.26 -15.24 21.58
C HIS A 45 -0.71 -14.27 22.63
N TYR A 46 -1.57 -13.42 23.19
CA TYR A 46 -1.18 -12.42 24.19
C TYR A 46 -2.12 -12.49 25.41
N PRO A 47 -1.94 -13.52 26.28
CA PRO A 47 -2.72 -13.63 27.50
C PRO A 47 -2.58 -12.36 28.36
N GLY A 48 -3.72 -11.80 28.79
CA GLY A 48 -3.74 -10.56 29.55
C GLY A 48 -3.78 -9.28 28.72
N ILE A 49 -4.03 -9.37 27.40
CA ILE A 49 -4.35 -8.20 26.59
C ILE A 49 -5.52 -7.43 27.20
N SER A 50 -5.39 -6.11 27.32
CA SER A 50 -6.42 -5.28 27.95
C SER A 50 -7.66 -5.16 27.08
N GLN A 51 -8.82 -4.93 27.70
CA GLN A 51 -10.07 -4.68 26.98
C GLN A 51 -9.98 -3.43 26.08
N GLU A 52 -9.20 -2.42 26.48
CA GLU A 52 -8.98 -1.22 25.66
C GLU A 52 -8.21 -1.53 24.38
N ARG A 53 -7.20 -2.41 24.44
CA ARG A 53 -6.47 -2.86 23.24
C ARG A 53 -7.35 -3.68 22.31
N MET A 54 -8.16 -4.58 22.86
CA MET A 54 -9.15 -5.35 22.09
C MET A 54 -10.15 -4.42 21.39
N ARG A 55 -10.64 -3.41 22.12
CA ARG A 55 -11.54 -2.38 21.59
C ARG A 55 -10.86 -1.52 20.50
N ALA A 56 -9.60 -1.15 20.68
CA ALA A 56 -8.83 -0.41 19.69
C ALA A 56 -8.66 -1.22 18.39
N PHE A 57 -8.35 -2.52 18.51
CA PHE A 57 -8.26 -3.45 17.39
C PHE A 57 -9.58 -3.54 16.60
N GLU A 58 -10.71 -3.70 17.29
CA GLU A 58 -12.04 -3.75 16.67
C GLU A 58 -12.35 -2.44 15.92
N ILE A 59 -12.19 -1.29 16.57
CA ILE A 59 -12.50 0.01 15.98
C ILE A 59 -11.60 0.27 14.75
N GLY A 60 -10.30 -0.01 14.86
CA GLY A 60 -9.34 0.20 13.77
C GLY A 60 -9.68 -0.62 12.53
N ASN A 61 -10.11 -1.88 12.70
CA ASN A 61 -10.51 -2.71 11.57
C ASN A 61 -11.89 -2.35 11.01
N LYS A 62 -12.85 -1.95 11.85
CA LYS A 62 -14.14 -1.40 11.36
C LYS A 62 -13.95 -0.10 10.58
N ALA A 63 -12.92 0.68 10.88
CA ALA A 63 -12.60 1.90 10.14
C ALA A 63 -12.25 1.60 8.66
N ASP A 64 -11.62 0.46 8.37
CA ASP A 64 -11.33 0.03 7.00
C ASP A 64 -12.63 -0.23 6.23
N ASN A 65 -13.62 -0.89 6.87
CA ASN A 65 -14.93 -1.11 6.26
C ASN A 65 -15.74 0.18 6.07
N ALA A 66 -15.62 1.14 7.00
CA ALA A 66 -16.17 2.47 6.82
C ALA A 66 -15.54 3.17 5.60
N TYR A 67 -14.22 3.06 5.43
CA TYR A 67 -13.51 3.61 4.27
C TYR A 67 -13.97 2.95 2.96
N LEU A 68 -14.01 1.61 2.91
CA LEU A 68 -14.47 0.85 1.75
C LEU A 68 -15.92 1.18 1.35
N SER A 69 -16.76 1.54 2.32
CA SER A 69 -18.15 1.96 2.09
C SER A 69 -18.27 3.45 1.69
N GLY A 70 -17.16 4.13 1.38
CA GLY A 70 -17.13 5.55 1.02
C GLY A 70 -17.30 6.52 2.19
N ASN A 71 -17.36 6.04 3.44
CA ASN A 71 -17.57 6.86 4.64
C ASN A 71 -16.24 7.31 5.26
N THR A 72 -15.41 8.03 4.49
CA THR A 72 -14.03 8.39 4.87
C THR A 72 -13.93 9.24 6.15
N LYS A 73 -14.94 10.07 6.43
CA LYS A 73 -15.00 10.87 7.66
C LYS A 73 -15.10 9.97 8.90
N ASP A 74 -16.04 9.03 8.88
CA ASP A 74 -16.22 8.07 9.97
C ASP A 74 -14.96 7.22 10.16
N ALA A 75 -14.38 6.71 9.06
CA ALA A 75 -13.13 5.96 9.10
C ALA A 75 -12.03 6.74 9.82
N THR A 76 -11.85 8.02 9.48
CA THR A 76 -10.85 8.89 10.10
C THR A 76 -11.12 9.09 11.60
N GLU A 77 -12.37 9.36 12.00
CA GLU A 77 -12.75 9.51 13.41
C GLU A 77 -12.52 8.22 14.21
N MET A 78 -12.88 7.07 13.63
CA MET A 78 -12.66 5.75 14.21
C MET A 78 -11.16 5.46 14.39
N CYS A 79 -10.33 5.79 13.40
CA CYS A 79 -8.89 5.61 13.52
C CYS A 79 -8.30 6.41 14.69
N TRP A 80 -8.64 7.70 14.80
CA TRP A 80 -8.14 8.52 15.91
C TRP A 80 -8.62 8.00 17.28
N LYS A 81 -9.85 7.47 17.34
CA LYS A 81 -10.36 6.84 18.55
C LYS A 81 -9.59 5.57 18.90
N ALA A 82 -9.32 4.69 17.93
CA ALA A 82 -8.52 3.50 18.16
C ALA A 82 -7.10 3.86 18.66
N ILE A 83 -6.45 4.85 18.03
CA ILE A 83 -5.13 5.37 18.43
C ILE A 83 -5.15 5.99 19.85
N SER A 84 -6.28 6.60 20.25
CA SER A 84 -6.45 7.13 21.61
C SER A 84 -6.41 6.02 22.66
N LEU A 85 -7.00 4.87 22.35
CA LEU A 85 -7.10 3.71 23.24
C LEU A 85 -5.80 2.90 23.28
N ASP A 86 -5.13 2.73 22.15
CA ASP A 86 -3.88 1.98 22.07
C ASP A 86 -2.93 2.60 21.03
N GLY A 87 -1.68 2.86 21.46
CA GLY A 87 -0.60 3.29 20.57
C GLY A 87 -0.20 2.22 19.56
N ASN A 88 -0.56 0.95 19.77
CA ASN A 88 -0.33 -0.16 18.84
C ASN A 88 -1.54 -0.45 17.93
N ALA A 89 -2.46 0.51 17.72
CA ALA A 89 -3.59 0.34 16.81
C ALA A 89 -3.15 0.38 15.32
N TRP A 90 -2.35 -0.60 14.88
CA TRP A 90 -1.72 -0.64 13.54
C TRP A 90 -2.71 -0.54 12.39
N ASP A 91 -3.83 -1.26 12.48
CA ASP A 91 -4.88 -1.18 11.46
C ASP A 91 -5.44 0.24 11.34
N ALA A 92 -5.56 0.99 12.43
CA ALA A 92 -6.01 2.38 12.39
C ALA A 92 -4.99 3.30 11.70
N TYR A 93 -3.69 3.14 11.97
CA TYR A 93 -2.65 3.88 11.25
C TYR A 93 -2.63 3.55 9.76
N ARG A 94 -2.77 2.28 9.39
CA ARG A 94 -2.88 1.85 7.99
C ARG A 94 -4.08 2.51 7.30
N VAL A 95 -5.24 2.51 7.93
CA VAL A 95 -6.46 3.11 7.37
C VAL A 95 -6.32 4.62 7.24
N LEU A 96 -5.62 5.32 8.15
CA LEU A 96 -5.31 6.75 7.96
C LEU A 96 -4.47 7.00 6.71
N VAL A 97 -3.43 6.18 6.47
CA VAL A 97 -2.63 6.27 5.24
C VAL A 97 -3.49 6.02 4.00
N ARG A 98 -4.34 4.98 4.04
CA ARG A 98 -5.23 4.65 2.91
C ARG A 98 -6.23 5.77 2.64
N SER A 99 -6.82 6.34 3.68
CA SER A 99 -7.82 7.41 3.58
C SER A 99 -7.26 8.74 3.07
N LEU A 100 -5.94 8.88 2.93
CA LEU A 100 -5.33 10.03 2.25
C LEU A 100 -5.79 10.13 0.80
N GLU A 101 -6.04 9.00 0.13
CA GLU A 101 -6.46 8.94 -1.28
C GLU A 101 -7.66 9.85 -1.58
N THR A 102 -8.66 9.87 -0.69
CA THR A 102 -9.85 10.74 -0.82
C THR A 102 -9.53 12.24 -0.84
N TYR A 103 -8.35 12.64 -0.37
CA TYR A 103 -7.96 14.05 -0.20
C TYR A 103 -6.84 14.47 -1.15
N ILE A 104 -5.91 13.56 -1.47
CA ILE A 104 -4.74 13.86 -2.28
C ILE A 104 -4.82 13.30 -3.71
N GLY A 105 -5.90 12.58 -4.04
CA GLY A 105 -6.09 11.97 -5.36
C GLY A 105 -4.92 11.04 -5.72
N ASP A 106 -4.38 11.19 -6.93
CA ASP A 106 -3.30 10.34 -7.47
C ASP A 106 -1.90 10.61 -6.88
N ASP A 107 -1.76 11.31 -5.75
CA ASP A 107 -0.45 11.51 -5.09
C ASP A 107 -0.01 10.27 -4.29
N HIS A 108 0.11 9.15 -5.00
CA HIS A 108 0.45 7.85 -4.43
C HIS A 108 1.82 7.84 -3.75
N LEU A 109 2.77 8.71 -4.15
CA LEU A 109 4.07 8.82 -3.49
C LEU A 109 3.95 9.21 -2.02
N THR A 110 3.04 10.13 -1.67
CA THR A 110 2.79 10.47 -0.27
C THR A 110 2.31 9.25 0.51
N MET A 111 1.42 8.45 -0.06
CA MET A 111 0.88 7.25 0.58
C MET A 111 1.96 6.17 0.76
N ILE A 112 2.82 5.97 -0.24
CA ILE A 112 3.96 5.04 -0.19
C ILE A 112 4.93 5.47 0.92
N MET A 113 5.33 6.74 0.95
CA MET A 113 6.26 7.26 1.98
C MET A 113 5.66 7.17 3.38
N ALA A 114 4.37 7.50 3.55
CA ALA A 114 3.68 7.36 4.84
C ALA A 114 3.58 5.89 5.27
N GLY A 115 3.38 4.96 4.33
CA GLY A 115 3.43 3.52 4.59
C GLY A 115 4.83 3.04 5.00
N ARG A 116 5.89 3.55 4.36
CA ARG A 116 7.29 3.22 4.70
C ARG A 116 7.66 3.66 6.12
N GLU A 117 7.17 4.82 6.56
CA GLU A 117 7.34 5.23 7.96
C GLU A 117 6.72 4.22 8.93
N LEU A 118 5.53 3.71 8.63
CA LEU A 118 4.89 2.69 9.46
C LEU A 118 5.66 1.37 9.44
N VAL A 119 6.16 0.93 8.28
CA VAL A 119 7.04 -0.24 8.15
C VAL A 119 8.22 -0.14 9.13
N ARG A 120 8.85 1.04 9.21
CA ARG A 120 9.96 1.27 10.13
C ARG A 120 9.60 1.08 11.60
N VAL A 121 8.42 1.57 12.02
CA VAL A 121 7.96 1.42 13.40
C VAL A 121 7.61 -0.04 13.69
N GLU A 122 6.84 -0.66 12.81
CA GLU A 122 6.39 -2.04 12.96
C GLU A 122 7.56 -3.02 13.06
N ARG A 123 8.61 -2.83 12.26
CA ARG A 123 9.86 -3.61 12.38
C ARG A 123 10.52 -3.53 13.75
N GLU A 124 10.48 -2.37 14.40
CA GLU A 124 11.04 -2.21 15.74
C GLU A 124 10.26 -3.05 16.76
N ILE A 125 8.94 -3.17 16.56
CA ILE A 125 8.02 -3.84 17.47
C ILE A 125 8.00 -5.33 17.23
N PHE A 126 8.16 -5.75 15.98
CA PHE A 126 8.17 -7.15 15.57
C PHE A 126 9.55 -7.79 15.62
N LYS A 127 10.55 -7.15 16.25
CA LYS A 127 11.89 -7.72 16.46
C LYS A 127 11.83 -9.10 17.11
N ASP A 128 10.91 -9.30 18.05
CA ASP A 128 10.74 -10.59 18.72
C ASP A 128 10.22 -11.67 17.78
N ILE A 129 9.41 -11.34 16.77
CA ILE A 129 8.94 -12.30 15.76
C ILE A 129 10.13 -12.73 14.87
N LEU A 130 11.06 -11.81 14.60
CA LEU A 130 12.26 -12.10 13.80
C LEU A 130 13.21 -13.09 14.46
N THR A 131 13.14 -13.27 15.79
CA THR A 131 13.98 -14.21 16.53
C THR A 131 13.33 -15.57 16.76
N MET A 132 12.05 -15.75 16.37
CA MET A 132 11.34 -17.03 16.51
C MET A 132 11.76 -18.04 15.44
N ASP A 133 11.76 -19.33 15.79
CA ASP A 133 12.24 -20.43 14.91
C ASP A 133 11.53 -20.52 13.55
N ASN A 134 10.25 -20.12 13.47
CA ASN A 134 9.45 -20.23 12.25
C ASN A 134 9.35 -18.92 11.43
N LYS A 135 9.75 -17.77 12.02
CA LYS A 135 9.67 -16.40 11.46
C LYS A 135 8.42 -16.08 10.61
N ASP A 136 7.27 -16.69 10.90
CA ASP A 136 6.06 -16.59 10.09
C ASP A 136 5.11 -15.54 10.68
N PHE A 137 5.07 -14.35 10.07
CA PHE A 137 4.31 -13.22 10.58
C PHE A 137 2.81 -13.48 10.57
N TYR A 138 2.30 -14.32 9.67
CA TYR A 138 0.87 -14.58 9.57
C TYR A 138 0.34 -15.41 10.75
N LYS A 139 1.17 -16.29 11.31
CA LYS A 139 0.79 -17.10 12.47
C LYS A 139 0.52 -16.26 13.72
N TYR A 140 1.13 -15.09 13.84
CA TYR A 140 0.97 -14.20 14.97
C TYR A 140 -0.01 -13.07 14.66
N SER A 141 -1.05 -12.92 15.48
CA SER A 141 -2.09 -11.89 15.26
C SER A 141 -1.51 -10.47 15.12
N MET A 142 -0.44 -10.16 15.86
CA MET A 142 0.23 -8.85 15.78
C MET A 142 1.08 -8.67 14.52
N GLY A 143 1.49 -9.74 13.83
CA GLY A 143 2.24 -9.65 12.57
C GLY A 143 1.35 -9.45 11.33
N ARG A 144 0.05 -9.72 11.43
CA ARG A 144 -0.90 -9.59 10.30
C ARG A 144 -1.16 -8.14 9.85
N PRO A 145 -1.20 -7.13 10.73
CA PRO A 145 -1.21 -5.72 10.30
C PRO A 145 -0.05 -5.36 9.37
N TYR A 146 1.16 -5.88 9.61
CA TYR A 146 2.33 -5.65 8.74
C TYR A 146 2.13 -6.20 7.34
N ILE A 147 1.60 -7.43 7.23
CA ILE A 147 1.23 -8.04 5.95
C ILE A 147 0.19 -7.17 5.22
N ARG A 148 -0.81 -6.64 5.93
CA ARG A 148 -1.80 -5.73 5.33
C ARG A 148 -1.20 -4.39 4.94
N LEU A 149 -0.25 -3.85 5.70
CA LEU A 149 0.47 -2.62 5.36
C LEU A 149 1.28 -2.79 4.08
N LEU A 150 2.03 -3.89 3.94
CA LEU A 150 2.77 -4.20 2.70
C LEU A 150 1.82 -4.33 1.51
N SER A 151 0.66 -4.96 1.72
CA SER A 151 -0.41 -5.07 0.72
C SER A 151 -0.92 -3.70 0.25
N ASN A 152 -1.14 -2.76 1.19
CA ASN A 152 -1.51 -1.38 0.87
C ASN A 152 -0.41 -0.65 0.10
N ILE A 153 0.85 -0.77 0.53
CA ILE A 153 2.00 -0.18 -0.19
C ILE A 153 2.06 -0.74 -1.61
N SER A 154 1.88 -2.05 -1.82
CA SER A 154 1.81 -2.66 -3.14
C SER A 154 0.72 -2.03 -4.01
N SER A 155 -0.49 -1.84 -3.48
CA SER A 155 -1.61 -1.22 -4.20
C SER A 155 -1.28 0.23 -4.60
N PHE A 156 -0.87 1.07 -3.64
CA PHE A 156 -0.53 2.47 -3.93
C PHE A 156 0.60 2.58 -4.96
N SER A 157 1.58 1.68 -4.88
CA SER A 157 2.69 1.62 -5.83
C SER A 157 2.24 1.20 -7.22
N PHE A 158 1.27 0.29 -7.32
CA PHE A 158 0.69 -0.12 -8.60
C PHE A 158 -0.02 1.05 -9.28
N ASP A 159 -0.91 1.71 -8.56
CA ASP A 159 -1.73 2.82 -9.06
C ASP A 159 -0.84 4.03 -9.41
N GLY A 160 0.15 4.31 -8.55
CA GLY A 160 1.17 5.32 -8.77
C GLY A 160 2.25 4.95 -9.80
N LYS A 161 2.23 3.73 -10.34
CA LYS A 161 3.18 3.22 -11.35
C LYS A 161 4.63 3.15 -10.85
N TYR A 162 4.81 3.04 -9.53
CA TYR A 162 6.07 2.75 -8.85
C TYR A 162 6.33 1.23 -8.86
N ASN A 163 6.57 0.68 -10.06
CA ASN A 163 6.60 -0.77 -10.29
C ASN A 163 7.65 -1.51 -9.44
N ASP A 164 8.78 -0.88 -9.14
CA ASP A 164 9.82 -1.47 -8.30
C ASP A 164 9.36 -1.61 -6.84
N VAL A 165 8.75 -0.56 -6.28
CA VAL A 165 8.16 -0.55 -4.93
C VAL A 165 7.04 -1.58 -4.84
N HIS A 166 6.18 -1.64 -5.87
CA HIS A 166 5.10 -2.61 -6.00
C HIS A 166 5.58 -4.07 -5.94
N VAL A 167 6.63 -4.38 -6.71
CA VAL A 167 7.26 -5.71 -6.70
C VAL A 167 7.83 -6.03 -5.33
N LYS A 168 8.68 -5.14 -4.79
CA LYS A 168 9.39 -5.37 -3.53
C LYS A 168 8.44 -5.57 -2.35
N ALA A 169 7.30 -4.86 -2.33
CA ALA A 169 6.28 -5.03 -1.31
C ALA A 169 5.60 -6.40 -1.36
N TYR A 170 5.31 -6.94 -2.55
CA TYR A 170 4.78 -8.31 -2.66
C TYR A 170 5.82 -9.39 -2.40
N GLU A 171 7.06 -9.19 -2.83
CA GLU A 171 8.16 -10.10 -2.49
C GLU A 171 8.34 -10.17 -0.99
N GLU A 172 8.37 -9.02 -0.31
CA GLU A 172 8.47 -8.98 1.14
C GLU A 172 7.28 -9.64 1.82
N ASN A 173 6.07 -9.38 1.34
CA ASN A 173 4.86 -10.00 1.86
C ASN A 173 4.95 -11.54 1.76
N LEU A 174 5.37 -12.07 0.61
CA LEU A 174 5.54 -13.50 0.40
C LEU A 174 6.66 -14.09 1.28
N ARG A 175 7.76 -13.36 1.52
CA ARG A 175 8.84 -13.78 2.42
C ARG A 175 8.32 -14.00 3.85
N ILE A 176 7.59 -13.01 4.37
CA ILE A 176 7.13 -13.02 5.77
C ILE A 176 5.86 -13.86 5.99
N ASN A 177 5.12 -14.16 4.91
CA ASN A 177 3.92 -15.00 4.90
C ASN A 177 4.25 -16.35 4.24
N ARG A 178 5.00 -17.19 4.98
CA ARG A 178 5.66 -18.40 4.46
C ARG A 178 4.77 -19.40 3.73
N TYR A 179 3.47 -19.44 4.05
CA TYR A 179 2.50 -20.36 3.40
C TYR A 179 1.58 -19.65 2.40
N ASP A 180 1.89 -18.41 2.06
CA ASP A 180 1.07 -17.58 1.19
C ASP A 180 -0.40 -17.52 1.63
N ASN A 181 -0.64 -17.38 2.95
CA ASN A 181 -1.99 -17.37 3.53
C ASN A 181 -2.87 -16.20 3.05
N THR A 182 -2.28 -15.24 2.33
CA THR A 182 -2.97 -14.08 1.75
C THR A 182 -2.94 -14.10 0.23
N GLU A 183 -2.53 -15.21 -0.38
CA GLU A 183 -2.55 -15.43 -1.84
C GLU A 183 -1.78 -14.36 -2.64
N VAL A 184 -0.69 -13.82 -2.07
CA VAL A 184 0.12 -12.76 -2.66
C VAL A 184 0.98 -13.21 -3.83
N ARG A 185 1.13 -14.53 -4.05
CA ARG A 185 1.84 -15.06 -5.23
C ARG A 185 1.19 -14.64 -6.55
N SER A 186 -0.14 -14.58 -6.61
CA SER A 186 -0.89 -14.19 -7.80
C SER A 186 -0.62 -12.72 -8.19
N PRO A 187 -0.74 -11.74 -7.27
CA PRO A 187 -0.33 -10.38 -7.54
C PRO A 187 1.14 -10.24 -7.90
N LEU A 188 2.03 -10.95 -7.21
CA LEU A 188 3.46 -10.89 -7.49
C LEU A 188 3.80 -11.34 -8.91
N LEU A 189 3.16 -12.41 -9.40
CA LEU A 189 3.30 -12.87 -10.78
C LEU A 189 2.90 -11.77 -11.78
N MET A 190 1.79 -11.07 -11.53
CA MET A 190 1.33 -9.97 -12.37
C MET A 190 2.29 -8.78 -12.33
N ALA A 191 2.84 -8.47 -11.15
CA ALA A 191 3.89 -7.47 -10.98
C ALA A 191 5.12 -7.82 -11.83
N TYR A 192 5.60 -9.06 -11.75
CA TYR A 192 6.72 -9.53 -12.57
C TYR A 192 6.43 -9.50 -14.08
N LEU A 193 5.23 -9.92 -14.49
CA LEU A 193 4.81 -9.87 -15.90
C LEU A 193 4.83 -8.43 -16.42
N ASN A 194 4.31 -7.49 -15.64
CA ASN A 194 4.35 -6.06 -15.96
C ASN A 194 5.80 -5.56 -16.12
N CYS A 195 6.72 -5.99 -15.26
CA CYS A 195 8.14 -5.67 -15.38
C CYS A 195 8.76 -6.23 -16.67
N ALA A 196 8.42 -7.46 -17.02
CA ALA A 196 8.91 -8.10 -18.24
C ALA A 196 8.40 -7.40 -19.51
N ILE A 197 7.13 -6.98 -19.55
CA ILE A 197 6.56 -6.18 -20.65
C ILE A 197 7.33 -4.87 -20.80
N VAL A 198 7.51 -4.13 -19.71
CA VAL A 198 8.27 -2.88 -19.68
C VAL A 198 9.70 -3.07 -20.21
N ASN A 199 10.37 -4.15 -19.79
CA ASN A 199 11.71 -4.50 -20.24
C ASN A 199 11.77 -4.86 -21.74
N LYS A 200 10.79 -5.61 -22.25
CA LYS A 200 10.72 -6.06 -23.66
C LYS A 200 10.57 -4.91 -24.64
N TYR A 201 9.73 -3.93 -24.31
CA TYR A 201 9.44 -2.81 -25.21
C TYR A 201 10.43 -1.64 -25.06
N HIS A 202 11.64 -1.92 -24.51
CA HIS A 202 12.76 -0.98 -24.38
C HIS A 202 12.38 0.35 -23.73
N LEU A 203 11.42 0.32 -22.83
CA LEU A 203 11.02 1.50 -22.09
C LEU A 203 12.10 1.90 -21.07
N LYS A 204 13.13 1.04 -20.90
CA LYS A 204 14.34 1.30 -20.11
C LYS A 204 14.99 2.66 -20.38
N ASN A 205 14.86 3.17 -21.60
CA ASN A 205 15.42 4.46 -22.00
C ASN A 205 14.73 5.67 -21.35
N TYR A 206 13.64 5.48 -20.60
CA TYR A 206 12.87 6.56 -19.99
C TYR A 206 13.00 6.66 -18.46
N GLY A 207 13.73 5.78 -17.73
CA GLY A 207 13.76 5.86 -16.25
C GLY A 207 14.42 4.80 -15.33
N ILE A 208 14.03 4.74 -14.04
CA ILE A 208 14.44 3.69 -13.07
C ILE A 208 13.48 2.51 -13.24
N TRP A 209 14.01 1.32 -13.49
CA TRP A 209 13.21 0.19 -13.99
C TRP A 209 13.31 -1.05 -13.13
N PRO A 210 12.24 -1.87 -13.14
CA PRO A 210 12.23 -3.10 -12.37
C PRO A 210 13.22 -4.11 -12.94
N GLU A 211 14.02 -4.67 -12.03
CA GLU A 211 15.05 -5.67 -12.31
C GLU A 211 14.49 -7.04 -12.69
N ARG A 212 13.18 -7.26 -12.51
CA ARG A 212 12.56 -8.57 -12.69
C ARG A 212 12.33 -8.91 -14.16
N THR A 213 12.61 -10.17 -14.48
CA THR A 213 12.68 -10.70 -15.84
C THR A 213 11.87 -11.99 -15.97
N GLU A 214 11.77 -12.52 -17.20
CA GLU A 214 11.19 -13.83 -17.46
C GLU A 214 11.83 -14.95 -16.61
N ASN A 215 13.12 -14.85 -16.31
CA ASN A 215 13.82 -15.82 -15.46
C ASN A 215 13.24 -15.87 -14.05
N HIS A 216 12.88 -14.71 -13.48
CA HIS A 216 12.27 -14.62 -12.16
C HIS A 216 10.87 -15.25 -12.15
N ILE A 217 10.08 -15.00 -13.21
CA ILE A 217 8.76 -15.63 -13.38
C ILE A 217 8.90 -17.16 -13.48
N ASN A 218 9.81 -17.62 -14.32
CA ASN A 218 10.08 -19.05 -14.49
C ASN A 218 10.56 -19.72 -13.20
N ALA A 219 11.37 -19.02 -12.41
CA ALA A 219 11.83 -19.51 -11.11
C ALA A 219 10.67 -19.56 -10.10
N MET A 220 9.81 -18.54 -10.06
CA MET A 220 8.62 -18.52 -9.19
C MET A 220 7.69 -19.73 -9.41
N PHE A 221 7.53 -20.23 -10.63
CA PHE A 221 6.75 -21.44 -10.89
C PHE A 221 7.45 -22.74 -10.48
N LYS A 222 8.78 -22.78 -10.52
CA LYS A 222 9.56 -24.03 -10.41
C LYS A 222 10.20 -24.23 -9.04
N THR A 223 10.46 -23.16 -8.31
CA THR A 223 11.22 -23.22 -7.07
C THR A 223 10.26 -23.30 -5.88
N PRO A 224 10.43 -24.28 -4.98
CA PRO A 224 9.66 -24.34 -3.74
C PRO A 224 9.88 -23.09 -2.90
N LEU A 225 8.83 -22.58 -2.24
CA LEU A 225 8.95 -21.39 -1.39
C LEU A 225 9.77 -21.68 -0.12
N LEU A 226 9.61 -22.88 0.43
CA LEU A 226 10.29 -23.33 1.64
C LEU A 226 11.10 -24.61 1.38
N PRO A 227 12.19 -24.86 2.13
CA PRO A 227 13.00 -26.08 1.98
C PRO A 227 12.24 -27.39 2.22
N ASP A 228 11.18 -27.36 3.02
CA ASP A 228 10.31 -28.49 3.33
C ASP A 228 9.18 -28.70 2.31
N MET A 229 8.97 -27.76 1.38
CA MET A 229 8.04 -27.90 0.28
C MET A 229 8.68 -28.67 -0.87
N ARG A 230 7.97 -29.71 -1.37
CA ARG A 230 8.43 -30.51 -2.52
C ARG A 230 8.07 -29.89 -3.86
N GLU A 231 6.99 -29.10 -3.89
CA GLU A 231 6.45 -28.48 -5.10
C GLU A 231 6.83 -26.99 -5.15
N GLY A 232 6.83 -26.41 -6.35
CA GLY A 232 7.04 -24.96 -6.54
C GLY A 232 5.95 -24.13 -5.88
N CYS A 233 6.10 -22.79 -5.86
CA CYS A 233 5.11 -21.87 -5.25
C CYS A 233 3.67 -22.03 -5.74
N TRP A 234 3.46 -22.71 -6.87
CA TRP A 234 2.17 -22.95 -7.49
C TRP A 234 1.73 -24.42 -7.49
N GLY A 235 2.48 -25.31 -6.83
CA GLY A 235 2.23 -26.75 -6.82
C GLY A 235 2.49 -27.44 -8.17
N ASP A 236 2.25 -28.74 -8.26
CA ASP A 236 2.51 -29.53 -9.48
C ASP A 236 1.49 -29.28 -10.61
N ASN A 237 0.29 -28.79 -10.26
CA ASN A 237 -0.82 -28.56 -11.18
C ASN A 237 -0.91 -27.13 -11.73
N TYR A 238 0.10 -26.28 -11.47
CA TYR A 238 0.12 -24.89 -11.92
C TYR A 238 -0.08 -24.69 -13.42
N LYS A 239 0.22 -25.71 -14.24
CA LYS A 239 0.04 -25.67 -15.69
C LYS A 239 -1.42 -25.54 -16.14
N ASN A 240 -2.36 -25.90 -15.26
CA ASN A 240 -3.79 -25.74 -15.49
C ASN A 240 -4.34 -24.44 -14.89
N ASP A 241 -3.49 -23.63 -14.25
CA ASP A 241 -3.92 -22.36 -13.66
C ASP A 241 -4.14 -21.30 -14.76
N THR A 242 -5.21 -20.52 -14.59
CA THR A 242 -5.57 -19.42 -15.50
C THR A 242 -4.43 -18.40 -15.61
N LEU A 243 -3.84 -17.98 -14.49
CA LEU A 243 -2.76 -16.98 -14.51
C LEU A 243 -1.51 -17.52 -15.21
N TYR A 244 -1.19 -18.80 -15.05
CA TYR A 244 -0.10 -19.43 -15.79
C TYR A 244 -0.38 -19.46 -17.29
N THR A 245 -1.61 -19.84 -17.69
CA THR A 245 -2.00 -19.87 -19.10
C THR A 245 -1.90 -18.48 -19.73
N TRP A 246 -2.33 -17.44 -19.03
CA TRP A 246 -2.21 -16.06 -19.52
C TRP A 246 -0.78 -15.55 -19.56
N TYR A 247 0.04 -15.87 -18.56
CA TYR A 247 1.48 -15.64 -18.63
C TYR A 247 2.07 -16.24 -19.93
N GLN A 248 1.74 -17.49 -20.27
CA GLN A 248 2.20 -18.13 -21.50
C GLN A 248 1.69 -17.42 -22.76
N ILE A 249 0.40 -17.03 -22.79
CA ILE A 249 -0.20 -16.30 -23.91
C ILE A 249 0.57 -15.01 -24.16
N ILE A 250 0.76 -14.20 -23.12
CA ILE A 250 1.42 -12.89 -23.24
C ILE A 250 2.88 -13.05 -23.66
N PHE A 251 3.63 -13.97 -23.05
CA PHE A 251 5.02 -14.19 -23.43
C PHE A 251 5.19 -14.68 -24.86
N LYS A 252 4.36 -15.63 -25.29
CA LYS A 252 4.38 -16.12 -26.68
C LYS A 252 4.01 -15.01 -27.66
N TYR A 253 3.02 -14.18 -27.32
CA TYR A 253 2.67 -13.00 -28.11
C TYR A 253 3.84 -12.02 -28.23
N MET A 254 4.43 -11.60 -27.12
CA MET A 254 5.59 -10.69 -27.08
C MET A 254 6.81 -11.24 -27.86
N ASN A 255 6.95 -12.56 -27.93
CA ASN A 255 8.01 -13.25 -28.65
C ASN A 255 7.61 -13.64 -30.09
N LYS A 256 6.45 -13.18 -30.58
CA LYS A 256 5.93 -13.47 -31.93
C LYS A 256 5.76 -14.98 -32.23
N ASP A 257 5.56 -15.80 -31.20
CA ASP A 257 5.29 -17.23 -31.32
C ASP A 257 3.78 -17.46 -31.60
N PRO A 258 3.38 -17.88 -32.80
CA PRO A 258 1.97 -17.97 -33.20
C PRO A 258 1.15 -18.97 -32.37
N SER A 259 1.79 -19.84 -31.59
CA SER A 259 1.08 -20.80 -30.73
C SER A 259 0.27 -20.13 -29.60
N TRP A 260 0.47 -18.84 -29.32
CA TRP A 260 -0.38 -18.07 -28.40
C TRP A 260 -1.87 -18.12 -28.81
N VAL A 261 -2.17 -18.16 -30.12
CA VAL A 261 -3.54 -18.23 -30.64
C VAL A 261 -4.24 -19.51 -30.18
N ASN A 262 -3.52 -20.63 -30.17
CA ASN A 262 -4.07 -21.92 -29.73
C ASN A 262 -4.36 -21.91 -28.22
N LEU A 263 -3.50 -21.27 -27.43
CA LEU A 263 -3.70 -21.11 -25.99
C LEU A 263 -4.93 -20.25 -25.69
N VAL A 264 -5.08 -19.11 -26.37
CA VAL A 264 -6.26 -18.26 -26.20
C VAL A 264 -7.54 -18.98 -26.62
N LYS A 265 -7.54 -19.72 -27.75
CA LYS A 265 -8.72 -20.50 -28.16
C LYS A 265 -9.07 -21.62 -27.19
N ARG A 266 -8.08 -22.17 -26.48
CA ARG A 266 -8.31 -23.11 -25.39
C ARG A 266 -8.92 -22.40 -24.18
N GLU A 267 -8.39 -21.24 -23.83
CA GLU A 267 -8.89 -20.39 -22.76
C GLU A 267 -10.35 -19.95 -23.02
N ASP A 268 -10.72 -19.59 -24.25
CA ASP A 268 -12.11 -19.23 -24.63
C ASP A 268 -13.09 -20.37 -24.40
N LYS A 269 -12.62 -21.62 -24.58
CA LYS A 269 -13.43 -22.80 -24.33
C LYS A 269 -13.54 -23.14 -22.85
N GLN A 270 -12.47 -22.92 -22.09
CA GLN A 270 -12.41 -23.25 -20.67
C GLN A 270 -13.07 -22.18 -19.80
N ASN A 271 -12.80 -20.91 -20.12
CA ASN A 271 -13.21 -19.72 -19.38
C ASN A 271 -13.83 -18.67 -20.33
N PRO A 272 -14.95 -18.97 -21.02
CA PRO A 272 -15.56 -18.07 -22.01
C PRO A 272 -15.93 -16.70 -21.43
N LYS A 273 -16.41 -16.66 -20.18
CA LYS A 273 -16.78 -15.41 -19.50
C LYS A 273 -15.58 -14.49 -19.29
N LEU A 274 -14.42 -15.04 -18.91
CA LEU A 274 -13.17 -14.30 -18.76
C LEU A 274 -12.80 -13.53 -20.05
N LEU A 275 -12.99 -14.18 -21.20
CA LEU A 275 -12.69 -13.57 -22.49
C LEU A 275 -13.72 -12.54 -22.91
N LYS A 276 -15.02 -12.81 -22.72
CA LYS A 276 -16.06 -11.81 -23.01
C LYS A 276 -15.86 -10.54 -22.19
N ALA A 277 -15.53 -10.69 -20.92
CA ALA A 277 -15.20 -9.62 -20.00
C ALA A 277 -13.97 -8.79 -20.44
N LEU A 278 -12.84 -9.46 -20.70
CA LEU A 278 -11.61 -8.79 -21.18
C LEU A 278 -11.83 -8.05 -22.51
N LEU A 279 -12.71 -8.58 -23.36
CA LEU A 279 -13.06 -7.98 -24.65
C LEU A 279 -14.19 -6.94 -24.55
N SER A 280 -14.71 -6.67 -23.35
CA SER A 280 -15.83 -5.75 -23.10
C SER A 280 -17.10 -6.11 -23.89
N GLU A 281 -17.36 -7.41 -24.07
CA GLU A 281 -18.55 -7.95 -24.73
C GLU A 281 -19.74 -8.12 -23.76
N GLU A 282 -19.46 -8.24 -22.46
CA GLU A 282 -20.43 -8.30 -21.37
C GLU A 282 -19.99 -7.30 -20.27
N GLU A 283 -20.89 -6.39 -19.88
CA GLU A 283 -20.71 -5.55 -18.68
C GLU A 283 -21.10 -6.38 -17.45
N PHE A 284 -20.30 -6.34 -16.38
CA PHE A 284 -20.68 -6.98 -15.13
C PHE A 284 -21.48 -6.01 -14.26
N GLU A 285 -22.71 -6.39 -13.94
CA GLU A 285 -23.47 -5.73 -12.88
C GLU A 285 -23.03 -6.30 -11.53
N GLY A 286 -22.31 -5.51 -10.73
CA GLY A 286 -21.93 -5.84 -9.36
C GLY A 286 -20.99 -4.81 -8.74
N ASP A 287 -21.15 -4.51 -7.45
CA ASP A 287 -20.20 -3.66 -6.71
C ASP A 287 -18.83 -4.37 -6.66
N ILE A 288 -17.87 -3.78 -7.36
CA ILE A 288 -16.54 -4.33 -7.62
C ILE A 288 -15.71 -4.36 -6.32
N ILE A 289 -15.34 -5.56 -5.85
CA ILE A 289 -14.48 -5.74 -4.67
C ILE A 289 -13.07 -6.13 -5.13
N ASP A 290 -12.07 -5.38 -4.66
CA ASP A 290 -10.63 -5.61 -4.81
C ASP A 290 -10.26 -7.11 -4.64
N PRO A 291 -9.47 -7.74 -5.54
CA PRO A 291 -9.01 -9.12 -5.37
C PRO A 291 -8.13 -9.33 -4.12
N MET A 292 -7.67 -8.25 -3.49
CA MET A 292 -7.02 -8.26 -2.17
C MET A 292 -8.02 -8.44 -1.01
N ASN A 293 -9.33 -8.45 -1.29
CA ASN A 293 -10.37 -8.74 -0.32
C ASN A 293 -10.59 -10.26 -0.20
N LYS A 294 -10.43 -10.74 1.03
CA LYS A 294 -9.75 -12.01 1.32
C LYS A 294 -10.69 -13.19 1.55
N ASN A 295 -11.42 -13.66 0.53
CA ASN A 295 -11.73 -15.10 0.47
C ASN A 295 -12.41 -15.53 -0.84
N PRO A 296 -11.72 -16.24 -1.73
CA PRO A 296 -12.40 -16.95 -2.82
C PRO A 296 -13.48 -17.91 -2.30
N LYS A 297 -13.31 -18.51 -1.12
CA LYS A 297 -14.28 -19.49 -0.55
C LYS A 297 -15.50 -18.84 0.12
N LEU A 298 -15.37 -17.62 0.65
CA LEU A 298 -16.51 -16.88 1.22
C LEU A 298 -17.28 -16.15 0.12
N LEU A 299 -16.57 -15.59 -0.87
CA LEU A 299 -17.20 -15.03 -2.08
C LEU A 299 -18.00 -16.12 -2.80
N LYS A 300 -17.48 -17.35 -2.94
CA LYS A 300 -18.25 -18.50 -3.46
C LYS A 300 -19.47 -18.90 -2.60
N ALA A 301 -19.50 -18.51 -1.33
CA ALA A 301 -20.60 -18.81 -0.41
C ALA A 301 -21.65 -17.68 -0.32
N LEU A 302 -21.28 -16.45 -0.68
CA LEU A 302 -22.12 -15.24 -0.63
C LEU A 302 -22.65 -14.80 -1.99
N LEU A 303 -21.95 -15.20 -3.05
CA LEU A 303 -22.28 -14.92 -4.44
C LEU A 303 -22.73 -16.22 -5.10
N SER A 304 -23.66 -16.14 -6.04
CA SER A 304 -23.90 -17.23 -6.99
C SER A 304 -22.59 -17.58 -7.71
N GLU A 305 -22.46 -18.82 -8.21
CA GLU A 305 -21.28 -19.18 -9.03
C GLU A 305 -21.09 -18.22 -10.22
N GLU A 306 -22.19 -17.62 -10.72
CA GLU A 306 -22.18 -16.61 -11.78
C GLU A 306 -21.58 -15.27 -11.33
N GLU A 307 -21.95 -14.76 -10.16
CA GLU A 307 -21.39 -13.53 -9.57
C GLU A 307 -19.94 -13.72 -9.08
N PHE A 308 -19.58 -14.93 -8.64
CA PHE A 308 -18.22 -15.26 -8.21
C PHE A 308 -17.23 -15.26 -9.38
N GLU A 309 -17.61 -15.86 -10.51
CA GLU A 309 -16.80 -15.86 -11.74
C GLU A 309 -16.66 -14.44 -12.32
N ALA A 310 -17.67 -13.58 -12.15
CA ALA A 310 -17.66 -12.18 -12.59
C ALA A 310 -16.62 -11.32 -11.86
N VAL A 311 -16.53 -11.43 -10.53
CA VAL A 311 -15.62 -10.63 -9.69
C VAL A 311 -14.14 -10.91 -10.01
N GLN A 312 -13.81 -12.12 -10.49
CA GLN A 312 -12.44 -12.44 -10.88
C GLN A 312 -11.96 -11.72 -12.15
N VAL A 313 -12.83 -11.19 -13.02
CA VAL A 313 -12.37 -10.74 -14.34
C VAL A 313 -12.13 -9.24 -14.46
N GLU A 314 -13.03 -8.41 -13.95
CA GLU A 314 -12.84 -6.95 -14.03
C GLU A 314 -11.71 -6.46 -13.11
N ASN A 315 -11.42 -7.24 -12.07
CA ASN A 315 -10.52 -6.86 -11.00
C ASN A 315 -9.30 -7.79 -10.88
N THR A 316 -9.12 -8.78 -11.75
CA THR A 316 -7.83 -9.46 -11.82
C THR A 316 -6.77 -8.46 -12.28
N LEU A 317 -5.67 -8.41 -11.53
CA LEU A 317 -4.41 -7.77 -11.91
C LEU A 317 -3.93 -8.13 -13.33
N LEU A 318 -4.52 -9.17 -13.92
CA LEU A 318 -4.37 -9.57 -15.31
C LEU A 318 -4.83 -8.48 -16.30
N SER A 319 -6.01 -7.89 -16.11
CA SER A 319 -6.62 -6.93 -17.06
C SER A 319 -5.74 -5.69 -17.28
N PRO A 320 -5.28 -4.97 -16.22
CA PRO A 320 -4.34 -3.86 -16.37
C PRO A 320 -3.02 -4.24 -17.06
N VAL A 321 -2.50 -5.45 -16.84
CA VAL A 321 -1.23 -5.93 -17.42
C VAL A 321 -1.39 -6.34 -18.88
N ILE A 322 -2.53 -6.94 -19.23
CA ILE A 322 -2.91 -7.29 -20.60
C ILE A 322 -3.06 -6.02 -21.45
N TYR A 323 -3.76 -5.00 -20.95
CA TYR A 323 -3.97 -3.75 -21.69
C TYR A 323 -2.66 -3.03 -22.02
N ARG A 324 -1.64 -3.26 -21.21
CA ARG A 324 -0.29 -2.70 -21.35
C ARG A 324 0.53 -3.32 -22.49
N VAL A 325 0.11 -4.45 -23.06
CA VAL A 325 0.81 -5.08 -24.19
C VAL A 325 0.35 -4.45 -25.52
N PRO A 326 1.26 -3.82 -26.27
CA PRO A 326 0.92 -3.13 -27.52
C PRO A 326 0.22 -4.05 -28.53
N ASN A 327 -0.88 -3.56 -29.12
CA ASN A 327 -1.72 -4.24 -30.13
C ASN A 327 -2.37 -5.57 -29.69
N PHE A 328 -2.02 -6.10 -28.52
CA PHE A 328 -2.45 -7.42 -28.08
C PHE A 328 -3.97 -7.55 -28.02
N MET A 329 -4.69 -6.56 -27.49
CA MET A 329 -6.15 -6.63 -27.42
C MET A 329 -6.84 -6.72 -28.79
N GLY A 330 -6.32 -6.02 -29.80
CA GLY A 330 -6.85 -6.10 -31.16
C GLY A 330 -6.60 -7.46 -31.79
N ASP A 331 -5.39 -7.99 -31.60
CA ASP A 331 -5.03 -9.32 -32.07
C ASP A 331 -5.77 -10.43 -31.33
N LEU A 332 -5.96 -10.28 -30.02
CA LEU A 332 -6.72 -11.18 -29.15
C LEU A 332 -8.15 -11.30 -29.65
N PHE A 333 -8.84 -10.18 -29.87
CA PHE A 333 -10.19 -10.17 -30.40
C PHE A 333 -10.26 -10.84 -31.78
N LYS A 334 -9.30 -10.55 -32.67
CA LYS A 334 -9.21 -11.20 -33.98
C LYS A 334 -9.01 -12.71 -33.86
N ALA A 335 -8.14 -13.16 -32.95
CA ALA A 335 -7.83 -14.57 -32.74
C ALA A 335 -9.05 -15.36 -32.23
N VAL A 336 -9.86 -14.74 -31.38
CA VAL A 336 -11.01 -15.36 -30.72
C VAL A 336 -12.28 -15.26 -31.57
N ARG A 337 -12.60 -14.09 -32.09
CA ARG A 337 -13.88 -13.79 -32.76
C ARG A 337 -13.79 -13.76 -34.28
N ASN A 338 -12.60 -13.92 -34.86
CA ASN A 338 -12.34 -13.86 -36.29
C ASN A 338 -12.86 -12.56 -36.95
N LYS A 339 -12.86 -11.47 -36.20
CA LYS A 339 -13.30 -10.14 -36.63
C LYS A 339 -12.19 -9.12 -36.34
N PRO A 340 -11.88 -8.19 -37.25
CA PRO A 340 -11.00 -7.07 -36.94
C PRO A 340 -11.73 -6.07 -36.03
N ILE A 341 -11.08 -5.63 -34.95
CA ILE A 341 -11.49 -4.39 -34.26
C ILE A 341 -10.91 -3.22 -35.05
N TYR A 342 -11.77 -2.32 -35.54
CA TYR A 342 -11.34 -1.12 -36.24
C TYR A 342 -11.08 0.10 -35.33
N ASN A 343 -11.55 0.10 -34.07
CA ASN A 343 -11.58 1.32 -33.24
C ASN A 343 -11.25 1.11 -31.76
N ARG A 344 -10.04 0.64 -31.41
CA ARG A 344 -9.41 1.12 -30.17
C ARG A 344 -8.16 1.86 -30.60
N ALA A 345 -8.20 3.19 -30.51
CA ALA A 345 -7.05 4.04 -30.80
C ALA A 345 -5.82 3.44 -30.11
N GLN A 346 -4.70 3.34 -30.84
CA GLN A 346 -3.40 3.08 -30.23
C GLN A 346 -3.15 4.21 -29.24
N LYS A 347 -3.55 4.03 -27.98
CA LYS A 347 -3.04 4.86 -26.90
C LYS A 347 -1.54 4.65 -26.92
N ASP A 348 -0.79 5.75 -26.98
CA ASP A 348 0.67 5.72 -26.92
C ASP A 348 1.08 4.75 -25.80
N ILE A 349 1.94 3.78 -26.15
CA ILE A 349 2.41 2.73 -25.25
C ILE A 349 2.99 3.36 -23.99
N ALA A 350 3.66 4.52 -24.12
CA ALA A 350 4.18 5.28 -23.00
C ALA A 350 3.06 5.94 -22.16
N ALA A 351 2.00 6.44 -22.79
CA ALA A 351 0.83 6.97 -22.07
C ALA A 351 0.07 5.87 -21.32
N LEU A 352 -0.06 4.69 -21.90
CA LEU A 352 -0.79 3.57 -21.33
C LEU A 352 0.00 2.90 -20.18
N LEU A 353 1.32 2.78 -20.32
CA LEU A 353 2.20 2.22 -19.30
C LEU A 353 2.59 3.21 -18.19
N TYR A 354 2.74 4.50 -18.50
CA TYR A 354 3.27 5.50 -17.56
C TYR A 354 2.30 6.61 -17.19
N GLY A 355 1.14 6.71 -17.85
CA GLY A 355 0.25 7.88 -17.66
C GLY A 355 0.90 9.17 -18.13
N MET A 356 1.97 9.04 -18.92
CA MET A 356 2.59 10.13 -19.64
C MET A 356 1.82 10.29 -20.94
N GLU A 357 0.71 11.02 -20.90
CA GLU A 357 0.17 11.65 -22.09
C GLU A 357 1.22 12.61 -22.64
N GLU A 358 2.24 12.06 -23.31
CA GLU A 358 3.50 12.68 -23.68
C GLU A 358 4.30 13.21 -22.47
N ILE A 359 5.64 13.21 -22.53
CA ILE A 359 6.43 14.07 -21.64
C ILE A 359 6.11 15.50 -22.07
N GLN A 360 5.03 16.07 -21.53
CA GLN A 360 4.66 17.43 -21.90
C GLN A 360 5.71 18.39 -21.35
N PRO A 361 6.31 19.25 -22.19
CA PRO A 361 7.33 20.21 -21.75
C PRO A 361 6.78 21.25 -20.74
N ASN A 362 5.47 21.25 -20.46
CA ASN A 362 4.78 22.23 -19.63
C ASN A 362 4.42 21.75 -18.22
N TRP A 363 4.90 20.59 -17.75
CA TRP A 363 4.54 20.08 -16.41
C TRP A 363 4.84 21.07 -15.29
N LYS A 364 6.00 21.73 -15.34
CA LYS A 364 6.36 22.76 -14.36
C LYS A 364 5.39 23.95 -14.38
N ALA A 365 5.01 24.43 -15.57
CA ALA A 365 4.03 25.51 -15.71
C ALA A 365 2.63 25.11 -15.20
N LYS A 366 2.19 23.87 -15.44
CA LYS A 366 0.96 23.32 -14.85
C LYS A 366 1.04 23.27 -13.33
N ALA A 367 2.18 22.88 -12.78
CA ALA A 367 2.43 22.83 -11.34
C ALA A 367 2.34 24.23 -10.70
N GLU A 368 2.98 25.23 -11.32
CA GLU A 368 2.94 26.62 -10.86
C GLU A 368 1.52 27.21 -10.92
N LYS A 369 0.76 26.90 -11.99
CA LYS A 369 -0.65 27.27 -12.11
C LYS A 369 -1.48 26.66 -10.96
N ALA A 370 -1.34 25.36 -10.72
CA ALA A 370 -2.06 24.66 -9.66
C ALA A 370 -1.71 25.20 -8.25
N LEU A 371 -0.43 25.52 -8.00
CA LEU A 371 0.01 26.15 -6.75
C LEU A 371 -0.63 27.54 -6.55
N ASN A 372 -0.74 28.34 -7.61
CA ASN A 372 -1.37 29.66 -7.52
C ASN A 372 -2.89 29.55 -7.31
N GLU A 373 -3.56 28.63 -7.99
CA GLU A 373 -4.97 28.31 -7.75
C GLU A 373 -5.20 27.89 -6.29
N ALA A 374 -4.33 27.02 -5.74
CA ALA A 374 -4.41 26.61 -4.35
C ALA A 374 -4.28 27.79 -3.37
N ARG A 375 -3.39 28.75 -3.65
CA ARG A 375 -3.22 29.95 -2.81
C ARG A 375 -4.48 30.82 -2.79
N GLU A 376 -5.18 30.96 -3.92
CA GLU A 376 -6.49 31.63 -3.96
C GLU A 376 -7.54 30.86 -3.15
N LEU A 377 -7.59 29.53 -3.30
CA LEU A 377 -8.52 28.70 -2.53
C LEU A 377 -8.28 28.82 -1.02
N MET A 378 -7.02 28.85 -0.58
CA MET A 378 -6.66 29.08 0.82
C MET A 378 -7.09 30.47 1.31
N ARG A 379 -6.90 31.54 0.52
CA ARG A 379 -7.40 32.89 0.85
C ARG A 379 -8.92 32.88 1.06
N ASN A 380 -9.62 32.10 0.25
CA ASN A 380 -11.07 31.91 0.31
C ASN A 380 -11.52 30.85 1.34
N ARG A 381 -10.61 30.34 2.18
CA ARG A 381 -10.86 29.30 3.19
C ARG A 381 -11.42 27.98 2.63
N GLN A 382 -11.19 27.70 1.35
CA GLN A 382 -11.58 26.46 0.68
C GLN A 382 -10.46 25.41 0.79
N PHE A 383 -10.16 25.01 2.02
CA PHE A 383 -8.96 24.20 2.33
C PHE A 383 -8.97 22.81 1.71
N MET A 384 -10.11 22.13 1.64
CA MET A 384 -10.22 20.82 0.97
C MET A 384 -9.80 20.91 -0.51
N LYS A 385 -10.38 21.86 -1.25
CA LYS A 385 -10.02 22.10 -2.66
C LYS A 385 -8.58 22.55 -2.82
N ALA A 386 -8.04 23.28 -1.83
CA ALA A 386 -6.63 23.65 -1.84
C ALA A 386 -5.72 22.42 -1.73
N ILE A 387 -6.06 21.43 -0.90
CA ILE A 387 -5.30 20.16 -0.79
C ILE A 387 -5.27 19.42 -2.13
N GLU A 388 -6.41 19.32 -2.82
CA GLU A 388 -6.51 18.71 -4.16
C GLU A 388 -5.54 19.42 -5.14
N LYS A 389 -5.60 20.75 -5.22
CA LYS A 389 -4.74 21.54 -6.11
C LYS A 389 -3.25 21.49 -5.76
N LEU A 390 -2.91 21.41 -4.47
CA LEU A 390 -1.53 21.25 -4.03
C LEU A 390 -1.00 19.85 -4.34
N SER A 391 -1.86 18.84 -4.28
CA SER A 391 -1.50 17.47 -4.66
C SER A 391 -1.31 17.34 -6.18
N ASP A 392 -2.13 18.02 -6.98
CA ASP A 392 -1.89 18.18 -8.42
C ASP A 392 -0.57 18.89 -8.71
N ALA A 393 -0.27 19.99 -8.01
CA ALA A 393 0.99 20.70 -8.16
C ALA A 393 2.20 19.79 -7.86
N LYS A 394 2.15 19.04 -6.75
CA LYS A 394 3.18 18.07 -6.37
C LYS A 394 3.34 16.99 -7.45
N LYS A 395 2.22 16.42 -7.93
CA LYS A 395 2.20 15.40 -9.00
C LYS A 395 2.89 15.90 -10.26
N TYR A 396 2.59 17.12 -10.70
CA TYR A 396 3.20 17.69 -11.89
C TYR A 396 4.71 17.95 -11.73
N TYR A 397 5.16 18.40 -10.55
CA TYR A 397 6.61 18.50 -10.30
C TYR A 397 7.29 17.13 -10.27
N ASN A 398 6.73 16.13 -9.58
CA ASN A 398 7.25 14.77 -9.57
C ASN A 398 7.39 14.20 -11.01
N ARG A 399 6.42 14.48 -11.88
CA ARG A 399 6.49 14.10 -13.30
C ARG A 399 7.54 14.87 -14.08
N SER A 400 7.83 16.13 -13.71
CA SER A 400 8.83 16.96 -14.41
C SER A 400 10.27 16.52 -14.18
N ILE A 401 10.54 15.78 -13.11
CA ILE A 401 11.88 15.30 -12.72
C ILE A 401 12.07 13.81 -12.93
N TYR A 402 11.06 13.16 -13.53
CA TYR A 402 11.15 11.75 -13.86
C TYR A 402 12.42 11.54 -14.73
N PRO A 403 13.27 10.55 -14.40
CA PRO A 403 13.00 9.40 -13.54
C PRO A 403 13.59 9.44 -12.14
N SER A 404 14.30 10.51 -11.78
CA SER A 404 15.06 10.59 -10.53
C SER A 404 14.15 10.34 -9.32
N MET A 405 12.93 10.93 -9.31
CA MET A 405 11.92 10.83 -8.24
C MET A 405 12.42 11.19 -6.81
N HIS A 406 13.70 11.53 -6.67
CA HIS A 406 14.35 12.09 -5.50
C HIS A 406 13.79 13.49 -5.23
N ILE A 407 13.14 13.66 -4.08
CA ILE A 407 12.45 14.89 -3.73
C ILE A 407 13.42 16.05 -3.48
N GLU A 408 14.64 15.76 -3.05
CA GLU A 408 15.75 16.68 -2.90
C GLU A 408 16.24 17.22 -4.26
N ASN A 409 16.15 16.40 -5.31
CA ASN A 409 16.52 16.77 -6.67
C ASN A 409 15.34 17.30 -7.49
N SER A 410 14.15 17.33 -6.89
CA SER A 410 12.90 17.66 -7.58
C SER A 410 12.74 19.13 -7.94
N GLY A 411 13.43 20.02 -7.22
CA GLY A 411 13.14 21.44 -7.26
C GLY A 411 11.70 21.79 -6.86
N ILE A 412 10.98 20.88 -6.18
CA ILE A 412 9.62 21.13 -5.69
C ILE A 412 9.65 22.30 -4.72
N PRO A 413 8.84 23.35 -4.94
CA PRO A 413 8.74 24.45 -4.01
C PRO A 413 8.25 23.96 -2.64
N PHE A 414 8.96 24.32 -1.57
CA PHE A 414 8.52 24.04 -0.19
C PHE A 414 7.09 24.54 0.08
N ALA A 415 6.68 25.60 -0.64
CA ALA A 415 5.34 26.18 -0.58
C ALA A 415 4.21 25.18 -0.89
N ILE A 416 4.46 24.15 -1.70
CA ILE A 416 3.47 23.10 -1.94
C ILE A 416 3.20 22.34 -0.65
N PHE A 417 4.26 21.90 0.03
CA PHE A 417 4.15 21.17 1.30
C PHE A 417 3.65 22.06 2.44
N SER A 418 4.19 23.27 2.63
CA SER A 418 3.77 24.14 3.72
C SER A 418 2.29 24.53 3.62
N ASN A 419 1.82 24.85 2.41
CA ASN A 419 0.42 25.20 2.18
C ASN A 419 -0.51 24.00 2.36
N ARG A 420 -0.05 22.80 1.98
CA ARG A 420 -0.84 21.57 2.10
C ARG A 420 -0.91 21.12 3.55
N ALA A 421 0.19 21.23 4.29
CA ALA A 421 0.23 21.04 5.74
C ALA A 421 -0.77 21.95 6.46
N GLN A 422 -0.75 23.24 6.15
CA GLN A 422 -1.67 24.20 6.75
C GLN A 422 -3.13 23.88 6.39
N SER A 423 -3.42 23.58 5.11
CA SER A 423 -4.77 23.25 4.67
C SER A 423 -5.28 21.95 5.30
N ALA A 424 -4.44 20.92 5.37
CA ALA A 424 -4.71 19.64 6.02
C ALA A 424 -5.00 19.82 7.51
N PHE A 425 -4.23 20.67 8.19
CA PHE A 425 -4.47 21.02 9.58
C PHE A 425 -5.86 21.67 9.78
N GLN A 426 -6.25 22.62 8.92
CA GLN A 426 -7.55 23.29 9.01
C GLN A 426 -8.75 22.34 8.80
N VAL A 427 -8.57 21.25 8.06
CA VAL A 427 -9.63 20.25 7.81
C VAL A 427 -9.54 19.03 8.74
N GLY A 428 -8.63 19.04 9.73
CA GLY A 428 -8.47 17.95 10.69
C GLY A 428 -7.76 16.69 10.14
N ARG A 429 -7.06 16.79 9.00
CA ARG A 429 -6.17 15.74 8.48
C ARG A 429 -4.77 15.89 9.08
N PHE A 430 -4.66 15.60 10.38
CA PHE A 430 -3.41 15.74 11.14
C PHE A 430 -2.30 14.82 10.65
N ASP A 431 -2.66 13.69 10.06
CA ASP A 431 -1.74 12.74 9.45
C ASP A 431 -1.07 13.29 8.19
N LEU A 432 -1.84 13.93 7.30
CA LEU A 432 -1.30 14.66 6.15
C LEU A 432 -0.54 15.91 6.59
N ALA A 433 -1.09 16.66 7.56
CA ALA A 433 -0.45 17.86 8.09
C ALA A 433 0.93 17.55 8.69
N ARG A 434 1.05 16.45 9.45
CA ARG A 434 2.31 15.92 9.98
C ARG A 434 3.29 15.62 8.86
N PHE A 435 2.88 14.83 7.87
CA PHE A 435 3.74 14.42 6.77
C PHE A 435 4.29 15.65 6.01
N ASP A 436 3.41 16.55 5.60
CA ASP A 436 3.79 17.72 4.81
C ASP A 436 4.57 18.75 5.62
N ALA A 437 4.30 18.92 6.92
CA ALA A 437 5.09 19.80 7.77
C ALA A 437 6.56 19.35 7.84
N ARG A 438 6.79 18.04 7.96
CA ARG A 438 8.15 17.46 7.93
C ARG A 438 8.85 17.76 6.60
N MET A 439 8.16 17.56 5.47
CA MET A 439 8.71 17.85 4.14
C MET A 439 8.98 19.35 3.92
N ALA A 440 8.06 20.22 4.35
CA ALA A 440 8.23 21.66 4.25
C ALA A 440 9.46 22.14 5.03
N LEU A 441 9.63 21.68 6.27
CA LEU A 441 10.75 22.05 7.14
C LEU A 441 12.09 21.46 6.69
N TYR A 442 12.06 20.31 6.03
CA TYR A 442 13.25 19.73 5.41
C TYR A 442 13.74 20.60 4.24
N LEU A 443 12.82 21.01 3.37
CA LEU A 443 13.14 21.84 2.20
C LEU A 443 13.46 23.29 2.55
N ASN A 444 12.80 23.84 3.56
CA ASN A 444 13.06 25.18 4.06
C ASN A 444 12.80 25.24 5.58
N PRO A 445 13.86 25.35 6.41
CA PRO A 445 13.71 25.38 7.86
C PRO A 445 13.12 26.70 8.39
N LYS A 446 13.14 27.77 7.59
CA LYS A 446 12.76 29.14 7.97
C LYS A 446 11.27 29.40 7.74
N ILE A 447 10.41 28.55 8.27
CA ILE A 447 8.95 28.66 8.13
C ILE A 447 8.26 28.73 9.51
N PRO A 448 8.33 29.87 10.23
CA PRO A 448 7.84 30.00 11.60
C PRO A 448 6.38 29.55 11.82
N HIS A 449 5.50 29.79 10.84
CA HIS A 449 4.09 29.43 10.97
C HIS A 449 3.84 27.91 10.95
N ILE A 450 4.72 27.11 10.33
CA ILE A 450 4.61 25.65 10.35
C ILE A 450 4.97 25.10 11.73
N TYR A 451 5.96 25.67 12.41
CA TYR A 451 6.30 25.25 13.77
C TYR A 451 5.11 25.41 14.75
N LYS A 452 4.25 26.41 14.54
CA LYS A 452 3.08 26.67 15.40
C LYS A 452 2.06 25.54 15.42
N ILE A 453 1.93 24.74 14.36
CA ILE A 453 0.95 23.65 14.30
C ILE A 453 1.49 22.32 14.84
N LEU A 454 2.82 22.17 14.98
CA LEU A 454 3.45 20.89 15.37
C LEU A 454 3.01 20.37 16.75
N PRO A 455 2.88 21.19 17.80
CA PRO A 455 2.42 20.72 19.11
C PRO A 455 1.02 20.13 19.05
N LEU A 456 0.14 20.74 18.25
CA LEU A 456 -1.26 20.31 18.07
C LEU A 456 -1.34 19.02 17.25
N ILE A 457 -0.42 18.83 16.31
CA ILE A 457 -0.25 17.54 15.63
C ILE A 457 0.13 16.47 16.66
N ALA A 458 1.17 16.66 17.47
CA ALA A 458 1.57 15.67 18.48
C ALA A 458 0.48 15.40 19.52
N GLU A 459 -0.30 16.42 19.90
CA GLU A 459 -1.48 16.28 20.74
C GLU A 459 -2.51 15.33 20.13
N LYS A 460 -2.75 15.41 18.82
CA LYS A 460 -3.70 14.51 18.15
C LYS A 460 -3.24 13.05 18.17
N TYR A 461 -1.94 12.79 18.18
CA TYR A 461 -1.36 11.46 18.37
C TYR A 461 -1.29 11.03 19.86
N TYR A 462 -1.78 11.90 20.77
CA TYR A 462 -1.77 11.75 22.22
C TYR A 462 -0.36 11.58 22.80
N CYS A 463 0.61 12.32 22.27
CA CYS A 463 2.01 12.28 22.68
C CYS A 463 2.35 13.54 23.51
N PRO A 464 2.07 13.59 24.83
CA PRO A 464 2.25 14.80 25.64
C PRO A 464 3.70 15.27 25.71
N LYS A 465 4.70 14.36 25.77
CA LYS A 465 6.11 14.75 25.83
C LYS A 465 6.59 15.29 24.49
N SER A 466 6.07 14.75 23.39
CA SER A 466 6.32 15.30 22.04
C SER A 466 5.63 16.65 21.87
N LYS A 467 4.40 16.82 22.37
CA LYS A 467 3.69 18.12 22.38
C LYS A 467 4.49 19.19 23.11
N GLU A 468 4.95 18.91 24.33
CA GLU A 468 5.75 19.86 25.13
C GLU A 468 7.05 20.24 24.43
N PHE A 469 7.79 19.25 23.93
CA PHE A 469 9.03 19.47 23.20
C PHE A 469 8.83 20.32 21.93
N LEU A 470 7.80 20.00 21.14
CA LEU A 470 7.49 20.75 19.93
C LEU A 470 6.97 22.16 20.26
N ALA A 471 6.34 22.38 21.42
CA ALA A 471 5.93 23.70 21.85
C ALA A 471 7.13 24.60 22.20
N GLN A 472 8.17 24.02 22.81
CA GLN A 472 9.44 24.72 23.04
C GLN A 472 10.09 25.12 21.71
N ILE A 473 10.20 24.16 20.77
CA ILE A 473 10.69 24.42 19.41
C ILE A 473 9.85 25.52 18.71
N ALA A 474 8.53 25.48 18.83
CA ALA A 474 7.66 26.47 18.22
C ALA A 474 7.84 27.88 18.80
N ASN A 475 8.16 27.98 20.08
CA ASN A 475 8.49 29.24 20.72
C ASN A 475 9.88 29.74 20.28
N GLU A 476 10.88 28.85 20.20
CA GLU A 476 12.22 29.18 19.69
C GLU A 476 12.12 29.73 18.26
N ALA A 477 11.35 29.07 17.38
CA ALA A 477 11.13 29.50 15.99
C ALA A 477 10.46 30.89 15.82
N THR A 478 10.09 31.58 16.90
CA THR A 478 9.64 32.99 16.85
C THR A 478 10.79 33.99 16.89
N GLN A 479 12.00 33.54 17.25
CA GLN A 479 13.19 34.36 17.36
C GLN A 479 13.99 34.37 16.05
N GLU A 480 14.90 35.34 15.94
CA GLU A 480 15.90 35.33 14.87
C GLU A 480 16.99 34.30 15.17
N HIS A 481 17.34 33.52 14.16
CA HIS A 481 18.35 32.47 14.22
C HIS A 481 19.26 32.55 13.00
N ILE A 482 20.51 32.12 13.18
CA ILE A 482 21.41 31.87 12.04
C ILE A 482 21.00 30.59 11.29
N ASP A 483 21.55 30.39 10.09
CA ASP A 483 21.13 29.31 9.19
C ASP A 483 21.36 27.91 9.78
N GLU A 484 22.47 27.71 10.48
CA GLU A 484 22.80 26.47 11.19
C GLU A 484 21.81 26.16 12.30
N GLU A 485 21.41 27.16 13.09
CA GLU A 485 20.43 27.03 14.16
C GLU A 485 19.04 26.68 13.61
N TRP A 486 18.62 27.33 12.52
CA TRP A 486 17.38 26.98 11.82
C TRP A 486 17.37 25.52 11.38
N LYS A 487 18.49 25.05 10.81
CA LYS A 487 18.63 23.66 10.37
C LYS A 487 18.59 22.70 11.55
N GLU A 488 19.23 23.02 12.66
CA GLU A 488 19.19 22.18 13.85
C GLU A 488 17.76 22.10 14.43
N LEU A 489 17.09 23.25 14.52
CA LEU A 489 15.72 23.36 15.02
C LEU A 489 14.74 22.55 14.14
N SER A 490 14.85 22.66 12.82
CA SER A 490 14.01 21.92 11.88
C SER A 490 14.25 20.42 11.98
N MET A 491 15.51 19.96 12.07
CA MET A 491 15.84 18.54 12.18
C MET A 491 15.27 17.92 13.46
N LYS A 492 15.37 18.62 14.59
CA LYS A 492 14.74 18.19 15.85
C LYS A 492 13.22 18.07 15.71
N ALA A 493 12.58 19.06 15.07
CA ALA A 493 11.14 19.05 14.85
C ALA A 493 10.70 17.90 13.92
N ILE A 494 11.39 17.73 12.80
CA ILE A 494 11.13 16.69 11.79
C ILE A 494 11.24 15.31 12.41
N GLY A 495 12.33 15.03 13.10
CA GLY A 495 12.57 13.71 13.68
C GLY A 495 11.60 13.39 14.82
N ARG A 496 11.22 14.39 15.64
CA ARG A 496 10.20 14.22 16.69
C ARG A 496 8.80 13.93 16.13
N LEU A 497 8.49 14.41 14.93
CA LEU A 497 7.23 14.13 14.22
C LEU A 497 7.26 12.82 13.40
N GLY A 498 8.40 12.13 13.33
CA GLY A 498 8.49 10.82 12.70
C GLY A 498 7.58 9.82 13.40
N MET A 499 6.96 8.90 12.63
CA MET A 499 6.01 7.94 13.21
C MET A 499 6.65 7.10 14.31
N LYS A 500 7.94 6.77 14.18
CA LYS A 500 8.66 5.99 15.20
C LYS A 500 8.84 6.75 16.52
N ALA A 501 9.00 8.07 16.48
CA ALA A 501 9.07 8.89 17.68
C ALA A 501 7.68 9.02 18.34
N LEU A 502 6.65 9.37 17.56
CA LEU A 502 5.29 9.56 18.06
C LEU A 502 4.69 8.26 18.63
N ILE A 503 4.70 7.19 17.83
CA ILE A 503 4.20 5.89 18.28
C ILE A 503 5.10 5.33 19.37
N GLY A 504 6.41 5.48 19.24
CA GLY A 504 7.39 5.07 20.25
C GLY A 504 7.08 5.62 21.63
N GLU A 505 6.74 6.92 21.73
CA GLU A 505 6.32 7.51 23.00
C GLU A 505 5.09 6.82 23.60
N ARG A 506 4.09 6.47 22.78
CA ARG A 506 2.85 5.82 23.22
C ARG A 506 3.06 4.37 23.66
N VAL A 507 3.96 3.66 22.98
CA VAL A 507 4.19 2.22 23.22
C VAL A 507 5.34 1.96 24.19
N GLY A 508 6.01 3.01 24.68
CA GLY A 508 7.01 2.93 25.74
C GLY A 508 8.45 2.73 25.26
N PHE A 509 8.79 3.17 24.04
CA PHE A 509 10.17 3.20 23.57
C PHE A 509 11.06 4.05 24.47
N SER A 510 12.32 3.64 24.60
CA SER A 510 13.28 4.39 25.42
C SER A 510 13.50 5.81 24.89
N ALA A 511 13.76 6.75 25.80
CA ALA A 511 14.09 8.13 25.41
C ALA A 511 15.29 8.19 24.45
N LYS A 512 16.29 7.32 24.65
CA LYS A 512 17.46 7.19 23.77
C LYS A 512 17.08 6.77 22.35
N LEU A 513 16.12 5.85 22.19
CA LEU A 513 15.64 5.44 20.88
C LEU A 513 14.91 6.59 20.18
N ILE A 514 14.03 7.28 20.90
CA ILE A 514 13.30 8.43 20.37
C ILE A 514 14.28 9.56 19.97
N GLU A 515 15.32 9.81 20.76
CA GLU A 515 16.37 10.80 20.43
C GLU A 515 17.19 10.38 19.20
N ALA A 516 17.51 9.08 19.05
CA ALA A 516 18.20 8.57 17.88
C ALA A 516 17.37 8.75 16.60
N GLU A 517 16.06 8.47 16.65
CA GLU A 517 15.15 8.75 15.54
C GLU A 517 15.02 10.26 15.28
N THR A 518 15.08 11.09 16.32
CA THR A 518 15.08 12.55 16.17
C THR A 518 16.28 13.02 15.34
N LYS A 519 17.45 12.39 15.50
CA LYS A 519 18.67 12.71 14.74
C LYS A 519 18.62 12.25 13.28
N ARG A 520 17.87 11.19 12.97
CA ARG A 520 17.70 10.69 11.59
C ARG A 520 16.89 11.65 10.70
N GLY A 521 16.01 12.45 11.29
CA GLY A 521 15.25 13.45 10.54
C GLY A 521 14.22 12.84 9.58
N PHE A 522 14.35 13.12 8.28
CA PHE A 522 13.34 12.79 7.25
C PHE A 522 13.61 11.48 6.49
N GLU A 523 14.78 10.85 6.70
CA GLU A 523 15.21 9.65 5.97
C GLU A 523 14.36 8.40 6.29
N ASP A 524 13.56 8.43 7.35
CA ASP A 524 12.61 7.37 7.69
C ASP A 524 11.48 7.22 6.64
N MET A 525 11.15 8.29 5.91
CA MET A 525 10.17 8.24 4.81
C MET A 525 10.64 7.41 3.60
N PHE A 526 11.94 7.12 3.54
CA PHE A 526 12.60 6.32 2.50
C PHE A 526 13.08 4.97 3.03
N GLU A 527 12.51 4.50 4.15
CA GLU A 527 12.81 3.18 4.70
C GLU A 527 12.61 2.08 3.65
N PRO A 528 13.61 1.21 3.40
CA PRO A 528 13.47 0.08 2.48
C PRO A 528 12.30 -0.83 2.84
N ILE A 529 11.53 -1.28 1.86
CA ILE A 529 10.37 -2.15 2.10
C ILE A 529 10.80 -3.53 2.61
N SER A 530 11.98 -3.99 2.22
CA SER A 530 12.44 -5.34 2.53
C SER A 530 13.37 -5.39 3.74
N PHE A 531 13.24 -6.45 4.57
CA PHE A 531 14.26 -6.79 5.55
C PHE A 531 15.58 -7.10 4.87
N LYS A 532 16.69 -6.81 5.57
CA LYS A 532 18.02 -7.14 5.05
C LYS A 532 18.16 -8.66 4.93
N PRO A 533 18.94 -9.18 3.95
CA PRO A 533 19.16 -10.62 3.78
C PRO A 533 19.65 -11.34 5.05
N LYS A 534 20.38 -10.62 5.92
CA LYS A 534 20.87 -11.15 7.21
C LYS A 534 19.80 -11.23 8.30
N GLU A 535 18.73 -10.46 8.19
CA GLU A 535 17.63 -10.41 9.16
C GLU A 535 16.56 -11.46 8.81
N PHE A 536 16.24 -11.55 7.52
CA PHE A 536 15.21 -12.44 6.99
C PHE A 536 15.68 -13.10 5.69
N GLU A 537 15.37 -14.39 5.51
CA GLU A 537 15.78 -15.17 4.34
C GLU A 537 15.21 -14.58 3.04
N LEU A 538 15.96 -14.66 1.95
CA LEU A 538 15.50 -14.23 0.63
C LEU A 538 14.51 -15.23 0.04
N LEU A 539 13.66 -14.78 -0.89
CA LEU A 539 12.97 -15.73 -1.76
C LEU A 539 14.02 -16.53 -2.54
N PRO A 540 13.79 -17.84 -2.78
CA PRO A 540 14.79 -18.73 -3.37
C PRO A 540 15.34 -18.34 -4.74
N TRP A 541 14.66 -17.44 -5.46
CA TRP A 541 15.08 -16.93 -6.76
C TRP A 541 15.60 -15.49 -6.73
N LEU A 542 15.78 -14.90 -5.55
CA LEU A 542 16.32 -13.56 -5.36
C LEU A 542 17.74 -13.61 -4.78
N THR A 543 18.51 -12.56 -5.06
CA THR A 543 19.87 -12.33 -4.56
C THR A 543 19.93 -11.07 -3.71
N GLU A 544 21.05 -10.81 -3.03
CA GLU A 544 21.22 -9.59 -2.21
C GLU A 544 21.10 -8.30 -3.05
N ASN A 545 21.42 -8.36 -4.34
CA ASN A 545 21.31 -7.23 -5.26
C ASN A 545 19.85 -6.92 -5.62
N ASP A 546 18.94 -7.89 -5.46
CA ASP A 546 17.51 -7.72 -5.77
C ASP A 546 16.75 -6.97 -4.66
N ILE A 547 17.39 -6.77 -3.50
CA ILE A 547 16.80 -6.08 -2.35
C ILE A 547 17.04 -4.57 -2.45
N GLU A 548 16.00 -3.80 -2.10
CA GLU A 548 16.10 -2.34 -2.02
C GLU A 548 17.22 -1.91 -1.08
N GLN A 549 18.19 -1.19 -1.64
CA GLN A 549 19.23 -0.56 -0.85
C GLN A 549 18.66 0.68 -0.16
N GLY A 550 19.01 0.88 1.11
CA GLY A 550 18.66 2.10 1.82
C GLY A 550 19.24 3.33 1.13
N VAL A 551 18.49 4.44 1.16
CA VAL A 551 19.04 5.75 0.86
C VAL A 551 19.98 6.11 2.01
N ILE A 552 21.29 6.04 1.77
CA ILE A 552 22.32 6.65 2.63
C ILE A 552 23.08 7.64 1.77
#